data_AF-A0A5C7I0C2-F1
#
_entry.id   AF-A0A5C7I0C2-F1
#
_cell.length_a   1.000
_cell.length_b   1.000
_cell.length_c   1.000
_cell.angle_alpha   90.00
_cell.angle_beta   90.00
_cell.angle_gamma   90.00
#
_symmetry.space_group_name_H-M   'P 1'
#
loop_
_entity.id
_entity.type
_entity.pdbx_description
1 polymer ?
#
loop_
_entity_poly.entity_id
_entity_poly.type
_entity_poly.pdbx_seq_one_letter_code
_entity_poly.pdbx_strand_id
1 'polypeptide(L)'
;MASKPGILTDWPWKPLGNFKYVILAPWAVHSIYSYAVYEESERDLGYLLIFPFLLLRMLHNQIWISFSRYRTAKGNNRVVDKAIDFDQVDRERSWDDQVLFNGLLFYIGRSTMPSKFVHNLPLWKTDGIILVMLLHSGPVEFLYYWFHRALHHHFLYSRYHSHHHSSIVTEPITSVIHPFAEHIVYFMLFAIPLVTTLLMRNASIASFASYVLFIDFMNNMGHCNFEFVPKWLFSIFPPLKYLMYTPS
;
A
#
# COMPACT_ATOMS: atom_id res chain seq x y z
N MET A 1 -18.78 6.48 1.89
CA MET A 1 -18.10 7.76 2.22
C MET A 1 -18.11 7.96 3.74
N ALA A 2 -17.19 8.76 4.27
CA ALA A 2 -17.14 9.08 5.70
C ALA A 2 -18.44 9.78 6.15
N SER A 3 -18.79 9.62 7.42
CA SER A 3 -20.08 10.13 7.95
C SER A 3 -20.21 11.66 7.90
N LYS A 4 -19.10 12.40 7.98
CA LYS A 4 -19.03 13.85 7.82
C LYS A 4 -17.79 14.22 6.99
N PRO A 5 -17.81 14.09 5.65
CA PRO A 5 -16.61 14.23 4.81
C PRO A 5 -15.75 15.46 5.12
N GLY A 6 -14.44 15.27 5.27
CA GLY A 6 -13.46 16.33 5.45
C GLY A 6 -12.94 16.92 4.12
N ILE A 7 -12.00 17.86 4.21
CA ILE A 7 -11.29 18.40 3.04
C ILE A 7 -10.43 17.28 2.45
N LEU A 8 -10.31 17.21 1.13
CA LEU A 8 -9.59 16.13 0.43
C LEU A 8 -10.16 14.73 0.77
N THR A 9 -11.49 14.61 0.91
CA THR A 9 -12.12 13.28 1.07
C THR A 9 -11.97 12.45 -0.19
N ASP A 10 -12.28 13.05 -1.34
CA ASP A 10 -12.29 12.38 -2.63
C ASP A 10 -10.91 12.45 -3.31
N TRP A 11 -10.59 11.42 -4.09
CA TRP A 11 -9.43 11.41 -4.97
C TRP A 11 -9.54 12.52 -6.03
N PRO A 12 -8.44 13.21 -6.38
CA PRO A 12 -8.46 14.27 -7.39
C PRO A 12 -8.99 13.82 -8.75
N TRP A 13 -8.83 12.53 -9.08
CA TRP A 13 -9.27 11.93 -10.33
C TRP A 13 -10.60 11.16 -10.24
N LYS A 14 -11.33 11.28 -9.13
CA LYS A 14 -12.67 10.68 -9.01
C LYS A 14 -13.59 11.01 -10.21
N PRO A 15 -13.58 12.23 -10.80
CA PRO A 15 -14.38 12.53 -11.99
C PRO A 15 -14.04 11.69 -13.24
N LEU A 16 -12.84 11.11 -13.32
CA LEU A 16 -12.44 10.25 -14.44
C LEU A 16 -13.09 8.86 -14.38
N GLY A 17 -13.60 8.43 -13.21
CA GLY A 17 -14.18 7.11 -13.04
C GLY A 17 -13.24 6.00 -13.52
N ASN A 18 -13.73 5.13 -14.41
CA ASN A 18 -12.94 4.02 -14.96
C ASN A 18 -11.81 4.46 -15.90
N PHE A 19 -11.75 5.73 -16.32
CA PHE A 19 -10.68 6.27 -17.16
C PHE A 19 -9.44 6.73 -16.38
N LYS A 20 -9.47 6.67 -15.04
CA LYS A 20 -8.41 7.13 -14.15
C LYS A 20 -7.00 6.59 -14.48
N TYR A 21 -6.88 5.44 -15.12
CA TYR A 21 -5.59 4.88 -15.54
C TYR A 21 -4.82 5.76 -16.53
N VAL A 22 -5.50 6.66 -17.24
CA VAL A 22 -4.86 7.62 -18.16
C VAL A 22 -3.83 8.51 -17.46
N ILE A 23 -3.96 8.70 -16.15
CA ILE A 23 -3.05 9.49 -15.32
C ILE A 23 -1.61 8.96 -15.36
N LEU A 24 -1.44 7.63 -15.44
CA LEU A 24 -0.12 7.01 -15.51
C LEU A 24 0.42 6.90 -16.94
N ALA A 25 -0.42 7.06 -17.96
CA ALA A 25 -0.06 6.78 -19.35
C ALA A 25 1.12 7.63 -19.86
N PRO A 26 1.17 8.97 -19.65
CA PRO A 26 2.32 9.78 -20.10
C PRO A 26 3.63 9.32 -19.48
N TRP A 27 3.61 8.94 -18.20
CA TRP A 27 4.78 8.50 -17.46
C TRP A 27 5.27 7.13 -17.89
N ALA A 28 4.35 6.18 -18.06
CA ALA A 28 4.68 4.84 -18.54
C ALA A 28 5.26 4.89 -19.96
N VAL A 29 4.61 5.63 -20.87
CA VAL A 29 5.10 5.84 -22.24
C VAL A 29 6.49 6.48 -22.22
N HIS A 30 6.70 7.54 -21.44
CA HIS A 30 8.00 8.19 -21.35
C HIS A 30 9.07 7.25 -20.78
N SER A 31 8.76 6.44 -19.75
CA SER A 31 9.72 5.48 -19.19
C SER A 31 10.17 4.42 -20.19
N ILE A 32 9.24 3.90 -20.99
CA ILE A 32 9.52 2.93 -22.05
C ILE A 32 10.34 3.60 -23.16
N TYR A 33 9.90 4.77 -23.62
CA TYR A 33 10.60 5.53 -24.65
C TYR A 33 12.03 5.86 -24.24
N SER A 34 12.24 6.41 -23.04
CA SER A 34 13.58 6.77 -22.55
C SER A 34 14.50 5.56 -22.48
N TYR A 35 13.97 4.39 -22.09
CA TYR A 35 14.79 3.18 -22.01
C TYR A 35 15.10 2.59 -23.38
N ALA A 36 14.17 2.67 -24.33
CA ALA A 36 14.33 2.12 -25.67
C ALA A 36 15.21 2.98 -26.58
N VAL A 37 15.12 4.31 -26.46
CA VAL A 37 15.70 5.26 -27.40
C VAL A 37 17.01 5.87 -26.91
N TYR A 38 17.18 6.09 -25.60
CA TYR A 38 18.38 6.75 -25.09
C TYR A 38 19.59 5.80 -25.08
N GLU A 39 20.78 6.40 -25.03
CA GLU A 39 22.05 5.70 -24.91
C GLU A 39 22.11 4.88 -23.62
N GLU A 40 22.87 3.78 -23.63
CA GLU A 40 22.93 2.84 -22.49
C GLU A 40 23.34 3.52 -21.17
N SER A 41 24.21 4.53 -21.23
CA SER A 41 24.65 5.33 -20.09
C SER A 41 23.54 6.18 -19.46
N GLU A 42 22.48 6.50 -20.21
CA GLU A 42 21.36 7.34 -19.79
C GLU A 42 20.12 6.52 -19.39
N ARG A 43 20.12 5.21 -19.68
CA ARG A 43 19.01 4.32 -19.35
C ARG A 43 18.88 4.13 -17.86
N ASP A 44 17.64 4.23 -17.38
CA ASP A 44 17.30 4.03 -15.98
C ASP A 44 16.34 2.84 -15.83
N LEU A 45 16.89 1.72 -15.38
CA LEU A 45 16.12 0.50 -15.15
C LEU A 45 15.05 0.69 -14.06
N GLY A 46 15.35 1.46 -13.01
CA GLY A 46 14.39 1.74 -11.95
C GLY A 46 13.18 2.49 -12.48
N TYR A 47 13.40 3.49 -13.33
CA TYR A 47 12.35 4.26 -13.98
C TYR A 47 11.46 3.40 -14.90
N LEU A 48 12.05 2.52 -15.71
CA LEU A 48 11.32 1.57 -16.55
C LEU A 48 10.45 0.62 -15.71
N LEU A 49 11.00 0.10 -14.61
CA LEU A 49 10.35 -0.92 -13.79
C LEU A 49 9.18 -0.40 -12.95
N ILE A 50 8.96 0.92 -12.84
CA ILE A 50 7.81 1.47 -12.11
C ILE A 50 6.50 0.90 -12.67
N PHE A 51 6.28 0.92 -13.98
CA PHE A 51 5.00 0.46 -14.54
C PHE A 51 4.78 -1.06 -14.36
N PRO A 52 5.72 -1.96 -14.72
CA PRO A 52 5.61 -3.38 -14.41
C PRO A 52 5.40 -3.66 -12.91
N PHE A 53 6.04 -2.88 -12.04
CA PHE A 53 5.87 -3.01 -10.60
C PHE A 53 4.44 -2.67 -10.14
N LEU A 54 3.83 -1.61 -10.67
CA LEU A 54 2.43 -1.28 -10.36
C LEU A 54 1.47 -2.40 -10.84
N LEU A 55 1.71 -2.99 -12.01
CA LEU A 55 0.93 -4.14 -12.50
C LEU A 55 1.08 -5.36 -11.59
N LEU A 56 2.30 -5.62 -11.09
CA LEU A 56 2.55 -6.70 -10.12
C LEU A 56 1.74 -6.46 -8.83
N ARG A 57 1.69 -5.21 -8.33
CA ARG A 57 0.86 -4.87 -7.16
C ARG A 57 -0.62 -5.12 -7.43
N MET A 58 -1.13 -4.73 -8.60
CA MET A 58 -2.52 -5.01 -8.98
C MET A 58 -2.82 -6.51 -8.99
N LEU A 59 -1.94 -7.31 -9.60
CA LEU A 59 -2.06 -8.77 -9.62
C LEU A 59 -2.02 -9.37 -8.22
N HIS A 60 -1.06 -8.93 -7.39
CA HIS A 60 -0.91 -9.39 -6.02
C HIS A 60 -2.19 -9.16 -5.19
N ASN A 61 -2.74 -7.94 -5.22
CA ASN A 61 -4.00 -7.63 -4.54
C ASN A 61 -5.16 -8.46 -5.10
N GLN A 62 -5.25 -8.63 -6.42
CA GLN A 62 -6.32 -9.42 -7.03
C GLN A 62 -6.28 -10.90 -6.63
N ILE A 63 -5.09 -11.49 -6.47
CA ILE A 63 -4.91 -12.85 -5.96
C ILE A 63 -5.46 -12.95 -4.53
N TRP A 64 -5.10 -12.00 -3.66
CA TRP A 64 -5.59 -11.95 -2.29
C TRP A 64 -7.10 -11.79 -2.20
N ILE A 65 -7.69 -10.87 -2.96
CA ILE A 65 -9.15 -10.68 -3.05
C ILE A 65 -9.83 -11.99 -3.45
N SER A 66 -9.32 -12.64 -4.50
CA SER A 66 -9.89 -13.89 -5.02
C SER A 66 -9.80 -15.01 -3.98
N PHE A 67 -8.67 -15.10 -3.28
CA PHE A 67 -8.47 -16.11 -2.23
C PHE A 67 -9.34 -15.84 -1.00
N SER A 68 -9.39 -14.60 -0.51
CA SER A 68 -10.27 -14.19 0.59
C SER A 68 -11.73 -14.48 0.27
N ARG A 69 -12.24 -14.05 -0.88
CA ARG A 69 -13.62 -14.32 -1.28
C ARG A 69 -13.92 -15.82 -1.42
N TYR A 70 -12.97 -16.61 -1.90
CA TYR A 70 -13.10 -18.08 -1.93
C TYR A 70 -13.21 -18.67 -0.51
N ARG A 71 -12.36 -18.24 0.43
CA ARG A 71 -12.39 -18.67 1.83
C ARG A 71 -13.65 -18.17 2.54
N THR A 72 -14.10 -16.96 2.27
CA THR A 72 -15.37 -16.45 2.77
C THR A 72 -16.54 -17.24 2.19
N ALA A 73 -16.51 -17.70 0.93
CA ALA A 73 -17.60 -18.51 0.39
C ALA A 73 -17.64 -19.95 0.94
N LYS A 74 -16.49 -20.62 1.06
CA LYS A 74 -16.40 -22.08 1.35
C LYS A 74 -15.74 -22.48 2.67
N GLY A 75 -15.07 -21.56 3.35
CA GLY A 75 -14.25 -21.84 4.54
C GLY A 75 -15.06 -21.89 5.84
N ASN A 76 -14.50 -22.57 6.83
CA ASN A 76 -15.04 -22.71 8.19
C ASN A 76 -14.26 -21.90 9.24
N ASN A 77 -13.28 -21.10 8.80
CA ASN A 77 -12.35 -20.34 9.63
C ASN A 77 -12.53 -18.82 9.43
N ARG A 78 -13.75 -18.36 9.20
CA ARG A 78 -14.05 -16.93 9.04
C ARG A 78 -13.85 -16.19 10.35
N VAL A 79 -13.34 -14.96 10.29
CA VAL A 79 -13.25 -14.09 11.47
C VAL A 79 -14.62 -13.48 11.77
N VAL A 80 -15.26 -12.93 10.73
CA VAL A 80 -16.63 -12.42 10.75
C VAL A 80 -17.52 -13.34 9.91
N ASP A 81 -18.48 -14.00 10.56
CA ASP A 81 -19.42 -14.90 9.89
C ASP A 81 -20.62 -14.14 9.30
N LYS A 82 -20.35 -13.35 8.26
CA LYS A 82 -21.34 -12.59 7.49
C LYS A 82 -20.96 -12.58 6.00
N ALA A 83 -21.96 -12.42 5.13
CA ALA A 83 -21.73 -12.16 3.71
C ALA A 83 -21.37 -10.69 3.48
N ILE A 84 -20.59 -10.43 2.42
CA ILE A 84 -20.28 -9.07 1.95
C ILE A 84 -21.54 -8.49 1.30
N ASP A 85 -21.96 -7.31 1.73
CA ASP A 85 -23.10 -6.61 1.14
C ASP A 85 -22.71 -5.84 -0.14
N PHE A 86 -23.68 -5.63 -1.04
CA PHE A 86 -23.43 -4.93 -2.30
C PHE A 86 -22.99 -3.48 -2.09
N ASP A 87 -23.49 -2.82 -1.05
CA ASP A 87 -23.10 -1.44 -0.74
C ASP A 87 -21.60 -1.35 -0.36
N GLN A 88 -21.05 -2.37 0.31
CA GLN A 88 -19.64 -2.49 0.62
C GLN A 88 -18.85 -2.74 -0.66
N VAL A 89 -19.29 -3.68 -1.52
CA VAL A 89 -18.64 -3.91 -2.82
C VAL A 89 -18.52 -2.61 -3.64
N ASP A 90 -19.57 -1.79 -3.66
CA ASP A 90 -19.56 -0.51 -4.37
C ASP A 90 -18.64 0.52 -3.71
N ARG A 91 -18.59 0.56 -2.37
CA ARG A 91 -17.68 1.44 -1.60
C ARG A 91 -16.21 1.09 -1.84
N GLU A 92 -15.87 -0.18 -1.98
CA GLU A 92 -14.50 -0.67 -2.06
C GLU A 92 -14.00 -0.81 -3.51
N ARG A 93 -14.85 -0.51 -4.51
CA ARG A 93 -14.55 -0.67 -5.93
C ARG A 93 -13.31 0.06 -6.41
N SER A 94 -12.94 1.18 -5.78
CA SER A 94 -11.82 2.03 -6.21
C SER A 94 -10.54 1.82 -5.40
N TRP A 95 -10.38 0.65 -4.77
CA TRP A 95 -9.21 0.26 -3.99
C TRP A 95 -7.86 0.48 -4.67
N ASP A 96 -7.84 0.45 -6.00
CA ASP A 96 -6.67 0.61 -6.86
C ASP A 96 -6.21 2.08 -7.00
N ASP A 97 -6.99 3.05 -6.52
CA ASP A 97 -6.59 4.47 -6.50
C ASP A 97 -5.26 4.68 -5.75
N GLN A 98 -5.02 3.93 -4.67
CA GLN A 98 -3.76 3.97 -3.93
C GLN A 98 -2.57 3.51 -4.78
N VAL A 99 -2.76 2.53 -5.68
CA VAL A 99 -1.71 2.04 -6.57
C VAL A 99 -1.36 3.11 -7.60
N LEU A 100 -2.38 3.80 -8.15
CA LEU A 100 -2.18 4.93 -9.05
C LEU A 100 -1.43 6.07 -8.36
N PHE A 101 -1.83 6.39 -7.13
CA PHE A 101 -1.18 7.43 -6.34
C PHE A 101 0.28 7.10 -6.06
N ASN A 102 0.57 5.84 -5.70
CA ASN A 102 1.94 5.40 -5.44
C ASN A 102 2.80 5.47 -6.71
N GLY A 103 2.24 5.06 -7.85
CA GLY A 103 2.87 5.20 -9.16
C GLY A 103 3.22 6.64 -9.51
N LEU A 104 2.27 7.57 -9.30
CA LEU A 104 2.51 9.00 -9.48
C LEU A 104 3.66 9.49 -8.59
N LEU A 105 3.69 9.10 -7.31
CA LEU A 105 4.76 9.51 -6.41
C LEU A 105 6.13 8.98 -6.85
N PHE A 106 6.21 7.74 -7.36
CA PHE A 106 7.47 7.23 -7.91
C PHE A 106 7.91 7.98 -9.14
N TYR A 107 6.99 8.24 -10.07
CA TYR A 107 7.29 8.96 -11.30
C TYR A 107 7.68 10.43 -11.05
N ILE A 108 6.93 11.13 -10.20
CA ILE A 108 7.23 12.51 -9.80
C ILE A 108 8.53 12.54 -9.01
N GLY A 109 8.72 11.65 -8.03
CA GLY A 109 9.93 11.58 -7.23
C GLY A 109 11.17 11.36 -8.10
N ARG A 110 11.10 10.43 -9.05
CA ARG A 110 12.17 10.21 -10.02
C ARG A 110 12.41 11.41 -10.95
N SER A 111 11.40 12.21 -11.27
CA SER A 111 11.54 13.35 -12.19
C SER A 111 11.97 14.64 -11.51
N THR A 112 11.74 14.77 -10.20
CA THR A 112 11.96 16.02 -9.45
C THR A 112 13.12 15.95 -8.45
N MET A 113 13.47 14.75 -7.96
CA MET A 113 14.61 14.60 -7.05
C MET A 113 15.93 14.69 -7.81
N PRO A 114 17.01 15.20 -7.15
CA PRO A 114 18.33 15.25 -7.77
C PRO A 114 18.79 13.87 -8.25
N SER A 115 19.25 13.80 -9.51
CA SER A 115 19.60 12.54 -10.19
C SER A 115 20.54 11.64 -9.38
N LYS A 116 21.48 12.24 -8.63
CA LYS A 116 22.42 11.53 -7.75
C LYS A 116 21.77 10.63 -6.69
N PHE A 117 20.47 10.80 -6.40
CA PHE A 117 19.74 9.99 -5.43
C PHE A 117 18.85 8.93 -6.08
N VAL A 118 18.24 9.25 -7.22
CA VAL A 118 17.12 8.46 -7.79
C VAL A 118 17.42 7.81 -9.14
N HIS A 119 18.51 8.20 -9.82
CA HIS A 119 18.91 7.56 -11.08
C HIS A 119 19.85 6.38 -10.81
N ASN A 120 19.74 5.35 -11.67
CA ASN A 120 20.68 4.22 -11.71
C ASN A 120 20.84 3.53 -10.36
N LEU A 121 19.72 3.38 -9.64
CA LEU A 121 19.70 2.61 -8.40
C LEU A 121 20.19 1.18 -8.66
N PRO A 122 21.07 0.63 -7.81
CA PRO A 122 21.48 -0.77 -7.94
C PRO A 122 20.28 -1.69 -7.76
N LEU A 123 20.34 -2.87 -8.37
CA LEU A 123 19.30 -3.88 -8.18
C LEU A 123 19.17 -4.30 -6.71
N TRP A 124 20.29 -4.39 -5.99
CA TRP A 124 20.34 -4.89 -4.62
C TRP A 124 21.35 -4.14 -3.76
N LYS A 125 20.96 -3.79 -2.52
CA LYS A 125 21.84 -3.31 -1.45
C LYS A 125 21.36 -3.81 -0.09
N THR A 126 22.14 -4.70 0.52
CA THR A 126 21.76 -5.37 1.77
C THR A 126 21.64 -4.40 2.95
N ASP A 127 22.56 -3.44 3.07
CA ASP A 127 22.55 -2.42 4.12
C ASP A 127 21.29 -1.53 4.03
N GLY A 128 20.87 -1.16 2.80
CA GLY A 128 19.61 -0.48 2.55
C GLY A 128 18.40 -1.29 2.96
N ILE A 129 18.36 -2.59 2.61
CA ILE A 129 17.26 -3.49 2.98
C ILE A 129 17.14 -3.61 4.51
N ILE A 130 18.26 -3.82 5.21
CA ILE A 130 18.29 -3.88 6.68
C ILE A 130 17.79 -2.56 7.27
N LEU A 131 18.24 -1.43 6.73
CA LEU A 131 17.80 -0.12 7.21
C LEU A 131 16.30 0.09 7.00
N VAL A 132 15.74 -0.31 5.86
CA VAL A 132 14.28 -0.26 5.63
C VAL A 132 13.54 -1.07 6.68
N MET A 133 13.98 -2.29 6.97
CA MET A 133 13.35 -3.14 7.99
C MET A 133 13.38 -2.48 9.37
N LEU A 134 14.52 -1.94 9.79
CA LEU A 134 14.68 -1.28 11.10
C LEU A 134 13.85 -0.01 11.21
N LEU A 135 13.84 0.82 10.15
CA LEU A 135 13.04 2.05 10.12
C LEU A 135 11.54 1.74 10.12
N HIS A 136 11.14 0.66 9.45
CA HIS A 136 9.76 0.22 9.47
C HIS A 136 9.37 -0.26 10.87
N SER A 137 10.06 -1.29 11.40
CA SER A 137 9.72 -1.94 12.67
C SER A 137 9.84 -1.03 13.90
N GLY A 138 10.57 0.08 13.79
CA GLY A 138 10.71 1.06 14.87
C GLY A 138 9.92 2.35 14.59
N PRO A 139 10.54 3.38 13.99
CA PRO A 139 9.91 4.68 13.78
C PRO A 139 8.56 4.66 13.07
N VAL A 140 8.42 3.90 11.98
CA VAL A 140 7.17 3.89 11.19
C VAL A 140 6.04 3.27 11.99
N GLU A 141 6.23 2.08 12.57
CA GLU A 141 5.21 1.44 13.40
C GLU A 141 4.79 2.31 14.60
N PHE A 142 5.75 2.96 15.26
CA PHE A 142 5.46 3.89 16.35
C PHE A 142 4.58 5.06 15.90
N LEU A 143 4.94 5.72 14.81
CA LEU A 143 4.17 6.84 14.26
C LEU A 143 2.81 6.39 13.72
N TYR A 144 2.75 5.23 13.08
CA TYR A 144 1.52 4.59 12.59
C TYR A 144 0.53 4.40 13.73
N TYR A 145 0.97 3.78 14.84
CA TYR A 145 0.13 3.53 16.00
C TYR A 145 -0.52 4.82 16.52
N TRP A 146 0.26 5.88 16.72
CA TRP A 146 -0.26 7.14 17.26
C TRP A 146 -1.17 7.87 16.28
N PHE A 147 -0.84 7.86 14.99
CA PHE A 147 -1.69 8.45 13.96
C PHE A 147 -3.02 7.70 13.86
N HIS A 148 -2.99 6.37 13.79
CA HIS A 148 -4.19 5.54 13.74
C HIS A 148 -5.05 5.72 15.00
N ARG A 149 -4.43 5.76 16.18
CA ARG A 149 -5.14 6.07 17.43
C ARG A 149 -5.79 7.47 17.40
N ALA A 150 -5.13 8.47 16.82
CA ALA A 150 -5.70 9.81 16.67
C ALA A 150 -6.90 9.82 15.71
N LEU A 151 -6.85 9.03 14.63
CA LEU A 151 -7.96 8.87 13.68
C LEU A 151 -9.24 8.35 14.34
N HIS A 152 -9.14 7.63 15.45
CA HIS A 152 -10.29 7.18 16.25
C HIS A 152 -10.88 8.25 17.18
N HIS A 153 -10.29 9.45 17.25
CA HIS A 153 -10.92 10.56 17.94
C HIS A 153 -12.11 11.09 17.12
N HIS A 154 -13.25 11.37 17.77
CA HIS A 154 -14.55 11.65 17.12
C HIS A 154 -14.50 12.60 15.91
N PHE A 155 -13.71 13.67 15.99
CA PHE A 155 -13.54 14.62 14.89
C PHE A 155 -12.91 13.99 13.64
N LEU A 156 -11.78 13.29 13.80
CA LEU A 156 -11.06 12.65 12.71
C LEU A 156 -11.78 11.38 12.24
N TYR A 157 -12.37 10.63 13.17
CA TYR A 157 -13.13 9.43 12.86
C TYR A 157 -14.29 9.74 11.91
N SER A 158 -15.15 10.69 12.27
CA SER A 158 -16.30 11.04 11.43
C SER A 158 -15.92 11.55 10.04
N ARG A 159 -14.75 12.18 9.89
CA ARG A 159 -14.30 12.83 8.64
C ARG A 159 -13.47 11.96 7.73
N TYR A 160 -12.59 11.15 8.31
CA TYR A 160 -11.53 10.46 7.60
C TYR A 160 -11.66 8.94 7.81
N HIS A 161 -11.73 8.48 9.06
CA HIS A 161 -11.57 7.04 9.32
C HIS A 161 -12.87 6.21 9.29
N SER A 162 -14.05 6.83 9.47
CA SER A 162 -15.34 6.12 9.55
C SER A 162 -15.73 5.43 8.24
N HIS A 163 -15.21 5.88 7.10
CA HIS A 163 -15.47 5.21 5.82
C HIS A 163 -14.85 3.81 5.78
N HIS A 164 -13.62 3.66 6.25
CA HIS A 164 -12.93 2.38 6.35
C HIS A 164 -13.69 1.43 7.30
N HIS A 165 -14.10 1.91 8.47
CA HIS A 165 -14.87 1.14 9.45
C HIS A 165 -16.30 0.80 9.02
N SER A 166 -16.79 1.36 7.90
CA SER A 166 -18.07 0.95 7.32
C SER A 166 -18.03 -0.40 6.62
N SER A 167 -16.82 -0.95 6.39
CA SER A 167 -16.62 -2.29 5.85
C SER A 167 -16.51 -3.29 6.99
N ILE A 168 -17.62 -3.98 7.27
CA ILE A 168 -17.72 -4.89 8.43
C ILE A 168 -17.16 -6.27 8.12
N VAL A 169 -17.37 -6.74 6.90
CA VAL A 169 -16.80 -8.02 6.43
C VAL A 169 -15.54 -7.66 5.68
N THR A 170 -14.41 -7.56 6.39
CA THR A 170 -13.14 -7.15 5.78
C THR A 170 -12.80 -8.06 4.60
N GLU A 171 -12.31 -7.46 3.53
CA GLU A 171 -11.59 -8.16 2.47
C GLU A 171 -10.23 -7.47 2.27
N PRO A 172 -9.25 -8.09 1.60
CA PRO A 172 -7.90 -7.54 1.50
C PRO A 172 -7.86 -6.06 1.09
N ILE A 173 -8.76 -5.64 0.19
CA ILE A 173 -8.87 -4.26 -0.25
C ILE A 173 -9.43 -3.29 0.79
N THR A 174 -10.18 -3.75 1.79
CA THR A 174 -10.69 -2.90 2.89
C THR A 174 -9.54 -2.13 3.56
N SER A 175 -8.34 -2.72 3.62
CA SER A 175 -7.14 -2.11 4.18
C SER A 175 -6.69 -0.82 3.49
N VAL A 176 -7.20 -0.54 2.28
CA VAL A 176 -6.85 0.64 1.49
C VAL A 176 -8.06 1.50 1.12
N ILE A 177 -9.21 1.29 1.77
CA ILE A 177 -10.41 2.11 1.56
C ILE A 177 -10.44 3.23 2.60
N HIS A 178 -9.68 4.27 2.31
CA HIS A 178 -9.59 5.48 3.12
C HIS A 178 -9.79 6.73 2.25
N PRO A 179 -10.30 7.84 2.82
CA PRO A 179 -10.31 9.13 2.14
C PRO A 179 -8.92 9.56 1.67
N PHE A 180 -8.87 10.41 0.65
CA PHE A 180 -7.60 10.81 0.02
C PHE A 180 -6.64 11.49 1.01
N ALA A 181 -7.14 12.36 1.90
CA ALA A 181 -6.33 12.98 2.95
C ALA A 181 -5.61 11.97 3.85
N GLU A 182 -6.28 10.88 4.20
CA GLU A 182 -5.73 9.82 5.05
C GLU A 182 -4.65 9.03 4.29
N HIS A 183 -4.86 8.76 3.00
CA HIS A 183 -3.83 8.18 2.12
C HIS A 183 -2.58 9.05 2.01
N ILE A 184 -2.72 10.38 1.91
CA ILE A 184 -1.55 11.28 1.87
C ILE A 184 -0.70 11.08 3.13
N VAL A 185 -1.31 11.03 4.32
CA VAL A 185 -0.59 10.86 5.58
C VAL A 185 0.06 9.48 5.67
N TYR A 186 -0.67 8.41 5.33
CA TYR A 186 -0.09 7.07 5.30
C TYR A 186 1.07 6.97 4.30
N PHE A 187 0.96 7.59 3.13
CA PHE A 187 2.02 7.55 2.12
C PHE A 187 3.25 8.37 2.55
N MET A 188 3.06 9.51 3.21
CA MET A 188 4.18 10.26 3.81
C MET A 188 4.88 9.42 4.90
N LEU A 189 4.10 8.73 5.73
CA LEU A 189 4.60 7.87 6.80
C LEU A 189 5.41 6.69 6.24
N PHE A 190 4.85 5.94 5.28
CA PHE A 190 5.54 4.82 4.64
C PHE A 190 6.63 5.26 3.65
N ALA A 191 6.69 6.54 3.25
CA ALA A 191 7.82 7.06 2.50
C ALA A 191 9.10 7.21 3.34
N ILE A 192 9.00 7.24 4.68
CA ILE A 192 10.16 7.49 5.57
C ILE A 192 11.32 6.52 5.26
N PRO A 193 11.16 5.18 5.26
CA PRO A 193 12.28 4.28 5.00
C PRO A 193 12.87 4.43 3.58
N LEU A 194 12.00 4.68 2.60
CA LEU A 194 12.39 4.84 1.20
C LEU A 194 13.19 6.13 0.99
N VAL A 195 12.72 7.26 1.52
CA VAL A 195 13.41 8.54 1.40
C VAL A 195 14.71 8.53 2.21
N THR A 196 14.71 7.98 3.42
CA THR A 196 15.93 7.86 4.23
C THR A 196 17.00 7.07 3.49
N THR A 197 16.66 5.94 2.87
CA THR A 197 17.65 5.15 2.12
C THR A 197 18.15 5.83 0.85
N LEU A 198 17.31 6.63 0.18
CA LEU A 198 17.75 7.48 -0.94
C LEU A 198 18.77 8.51 -0.47
N LEU A 199 18.49 9.22 0.63
CA LEU A 199 19.36 10.26 1.19
C LEU A 199 20.68 9.68 1.71
N MET A 200 20.63 8.50 2.32
CA MET A 200 21.81 7.75 2.79
C MET A 200 22.56 7.01 1.69
N ARG A 201 22.06 7.04 0.45
CA ARG A 201 22.70 6.42 -0.74
C ARG A 201 22.84 4.90 -0.63
N ASN A 202 21.97 4.25 0.15
CA ASN A 202 21.90 2.80 0.28
C ASN A 202 20.60 2.20 -0.29
N ALA A 203 19.73 3.01 -0.89
CA ALA A 203 18.57 2.52 -1.64
C ALA A 203 18.95 1.57 -2.79
N SER A 204 18.05 0.62 -3.08
CA SER A 204 18.09 -0.27 -4.24
C SER A 204 16.69 -0.49 -4.82
N ILE A 205 16.62 -0.96 -6.05
CA ILE A 205 15.34 -1.30 -6.69
C ILE A 205 14.64 -2.40 -5.87
N ALA A 206 15.38 -3.43 -5.44
CA ALA A 206 14.83 -4.49 -4.61
C ALA A 206 14.28 -3.97 -3.28
N SER A 207 14.98 -3.07 -2.58
CA SER A 207 14.50 -2.55 -1.29
C SER A 207 13.20 -1.76 -1.43
N PHE A 208 13.03 -1.00 -2.52
CA PHE A 208 11.77 -0.30 -2.81
C PHE A 208 10.64 -1.28 -3.10
N ALA A 209 10.86 -2.20 -4.04
CA ALA A 209 9.85 -3.16 -4.46
C ALA A 209 9.42 -4.08 -3.31
N SER A 210 10.40 -4.64 -2.57
CA SER A 210 10.11 -5.56 -1.47
C SER A 210 9.39 -4.88 -0.32
N TYR A 211 9.70 -3.62 -0.02
CA TYR A 211 9.06 -2.91 1.08
C TYR A 211 7.59 -2.61 0.80
N VAL A 212 7.29 -2.15 -0.41
CA VAL A 212 5.91 -1.86 -0.81
C VAL A 212 5.10 -3.16 -0.94
N LEU A 213 5.69 -4.23 -1.49
CA LEU A 213 5.04 -5.55 -1.54
C LEU A 213 4.82 -6.12 -0.14
N PHE A 214 5.75 -5.89 0.79
CA PHE A 214 5.58 -6.27 2.19
C PHE A 214 4.40 -5.53 2.83
N ILE A 215 4.27 -4.22 2.63
CA ILE A 215 3.11 -3.44 3.13
C ILE A 215 1.81 -3.98 2.52
N ASP A 216 1.75 -4.17 1.19
CA ASP A 216 0.57 -4.73 0.53
C ASP A 216 0.21 -6.11 1.10
N PHE A 217 1.22 -6.96 1.32
CA PHE A 217 1.03 -8.30 1.87
C PHE A 217 0.48 -8.25 3.29
N MET A 218 1.09 -7.46 4.17
CA MET A 218 0.64 -7.33 5.56
C MET A 218 -0.79 -6.80 5.62
N ASN A 219 -1.09 -5.75 4.86
CA ASN A 219 -2.43 -5.17 4.79
C ASN A 219 -3.49 -6.17 4.29
N ASN A 220 -3.20 -6.86 3.19
CA ASN A 220 -4.08 -7.88 2.61
C ASN A 220 -4.31 -9.04 3.57
N MET A 221 -3.26 -9.49 4.24
CA MET A 221 -3.30 -10.56 5.23
C MET A 221 -4.18 -10.18 6.41
N GLY A 222 -3.99 -8.97 6.97
CA GLY A 222 -4.74 -8.48 8.12
C GLY A 222 -6.25 -8.37 7.88
N HIS A 223 -6.64 -8.09 6.64
CA HIS A 223 -8.03 -7.83 6.27
C HIS A 223 -8.66 -8.98 5.48
N CYS A 224 -8.06 -10.18 5.46
CA CYS A 224 -8.53 -11.26 4.61
C CYS A 224 -9.80 -11.98 5.11
N ASN A 225 -10.25 -11.69 6.34
CA ASN A 225 -11.42 -12.26 7.01
C ASN A 225 -11.43 -13.80 7.14
N PHE A 226 -10.25 -14.43 7.16
CA PHE A 226 -10.12 -15.82 7.57
C PHE A 226 -8.87 -16.04 8.42
N GLU A 227 -9.01 -16.82 9.48
CA GLU A 227 -7.91 -17.14 10.39
C GLU A 227 -7.12 -18.35 9.85
N PHE A 228 -5.84 -18.15 9.56
CA PHE A 228 -4.96 -19.23 9.11
C PHE A 228 -3.74 -19.41 10.04
N VAL A 229 -3.62 -18.62 11.11
CA VAL A 229 -2.61 -18.76 12.14
C VAL A 229 -3.12 -19.72 13.22
N PRO A 230 -2.45 -20.87 13.43
CA PRO A 230 -2.90 -21.84 14.42
C PRO A 230 -2.82 -21.32 15.86
N LYS A 231 -3.91 -21.49 16.63
CA LYS A 231 -3.99 -21.05 18.04
C LYS A 231 -2.89 -21.64 18.94
N TRP A 232 -2.40 -22.84 18.64
CA TRP A 232 -1.38 -23.51 19.43
C TRP A 232 -0.05 -22.75 19.46
N LEU A 233 0.26 -21.94 18.45
CA LEU A 233 1.45 -21.09 18.44
C LEU A 233 1.43 -20.10 19.62
N PHE A 234 0.27 -19.50 19.89
CA PHE A 234 0.06 -18.59 21.01
C PHE A 234 -0.01 -19.31 22.36
N SER A 235 -0.32 -20.60 22.38
CA SER A 235 -0.26 -21.43 23.58
C SER A 235 1.17 -21.81 23.96
N ILE A 236 2.01 -22.15 22.96
CA ILE A 236 3.43 -22.53 23.18
C ILE A 236 4.28 -21.31 23.50
N PHE A 237 4.05 -20.18 22.83
CA PHE A 237 4.78 -18.94 23.07
C PHE A 237 3.82 -17.75 23.19
N PRO A 238 3.23 -17.53 24.38
CA PRO A 238 2.27 -16.45 24.60
C PRO A 238 2.74 -15.03 24.20
N PRO A 239 4.03 -14.66 24.30
CA PRO A 239 4.50 -13.36 23.81
C PRO A 239 4.33 -13.15 22.30
N LEU A 240 4.16 -14.21 21.50
CA LEU A 240 4.02 -14.14 20.04
C LEU A 240 2.89 -13.20 19.60
N LYS A 241 1.80 -13.11 20.37
CA LYS A 241 0.65 -12.24 20.08
C LYS A 241 1.00 -10.74 20.01
N TYR A 242 2.13 -10.34 20.57
CA TYR A 242 2.63 -8.96 20.51
C TYR A 242 3.65 -8.74 19.39
N LEU A 243 4.12 -9.81 18.74
CA LEU A 243 5.18 -9.79 17.74
C LEU A 243 4.68 -10.17 16.34
N MET A 244 3.55 -10.89 16.27
CA MET A 244 2.98 -11.38 15.03
C MET A 244 1.66 -10.67 14.74
N TYR A 245 1.59 -10.03 13.57
CA TYR A 245 0.35 -9.56 13.01
C TYR A 245 -0.45 -10.74 12.44
N THR A 246 -1.75 -10.79 12.74
CA THR A 246 -2.67 -11.82 12.26
C THR A 246 -3.88 -11.17 11.59
N PRO A 247 -4.64 -11.92 10.77
CA PRO A 247 -5.99 -11.50 10.39
C PRO A 247 -6.80 -11.13 11.64
N SER A 248 -7.54 -10.04 11.59
CA SER A 248 -8.34 -9.52 12.71
C SER A 248 -9.70 -9.01 12.28
#